data_AF-A0A9J7BKJ8-F1
#
_entry.id   AF-A0A9J7BKJ8-F1
#
_cell.length_a   1.000
_cell.length_b   1.000
_cell.length_c   1.000
_cell.angle_alpha   90.00
_cell.angle_beta   90.00
_cell.angle_gamma   90.00
#
_symmetry.space_group_name_H-M   'P 1'
#
loop_
_entity.id
_entity.type
_entity.pdbx_description
1 polymer ?
#
loop_
_entity_poly.entity_id
_entity_poly.type
_entity_poly.pdbx_seq_one_letter_code
_entity_poly.pdbx_strand_id
1 'polypeptide(L)'
;MMATLMSVACIAGAFCVVVVILLLRLKRRQSRSACLIAALFPPATMAYWLGCLIVSAMLSRLIGTPDLLFGDINEALPNGYRLTALDKMPEAGRIAKDGDSIHGVAWVGSVQVEGPYVLGHYDYTYFPRKIEEAERNYFLFDTRGGQTTDFANEDQLASAVKRAVNLTPTESFHGPRSSGQRISMVAFLIAGAAPLAVGFWLLFRFMAWMKSPQKPLAVDG
;
A
#
# COMPACT_ATOMS: atom_id res chain seq x y z
N MET A 1 4.36 -7.38 -3.68
CA MET A 1 3.00 -6.79 -3.59
C MET A 1 2.36 -6.50 -4.96
N MET A 2 3.12 -6.05 -5.97
CA MET A 2 2.58 -5.87 -7.33
C MET A 2 2.02 -7.16 -7.97
N ALA A 3 2.75 -8.28 -7.85
CA ALA A 3 2.32 -9.58 -8.41
C ALA A 3 1.01 -10.10 -7.79
N THR A 4 0.80 -9.87 -6.48
CA THR A 4 -0.44 -10.22 -5.79
C THR A 4 -1.60 -9.34 -6.24
N LEU A 5 -1.39 -8.04 -6.43
CA LEU A 5 -2.42 -7.13 -6.95
C LEU A 5 -2.81 -7.48 -8.39
N MET A 6 -1.85 -7.80 -9.24
CA MET A 6 -2.14 -8.26 -10.62
C MET A 6 -2.92 -9.58 -10.63
N SER A 7 -2.56 -10.52 -9.75
CA SER A 7 -3.28 -11.79 -9.61
C SER A 7 -4.74 -11.59 -9.21
N VAL A 8 -4.99 -10.72 -8.22
CA VAL A 8 -6.35 -10.37 -7.78
C VAL A 8 -7.14 -9.70 -8.90
N ALA A 9 -6.53 -8.78 -9.64
CA ALA A 9 -7.16 -8.11 -10.78
C ALA A 9 -7.53 -9.10 -11.90
N CYS A 10 -6.64 -10.05 -12.22
CA CYS A 10 -6.91 -11.10 -13.21
C CYS A 10 -8.06 -12.01 -12.77
N ILE A 11 -8.10 -12.40 -11.48
CA ILE A 11 -9.19 -13.24 -10.93
C ILE A 11 -10.52 -12.48 -10.97
N ALA A 12 -10.54 -11.21 -10.56
CA ALA A 12 -11.74 -10.38 -10.60
C ALA A 12 -12.24 -10.15 -12.04
N GLY A 13 -11.33 -9.93 -12.99
CA GLY A 13 -11.64 -9.81 -14.42
C GLY A 13 -12.24 -11.09 -15.00
N ALA A 14 -11.60 -12.24 -14.75
CA ALA A 14 -12.10 -13.55 -15.17
C ALA A 14 -13.50 -13.83 -14.57
N PHE A 15 -13.71 -13.49 -13.30
CA PHE A 15 -15.00 -13.62 -12.64
C PHE A 15 -16.09 -12.77 -13.32
N CYS A 16 -15.80 -11.51 -13.66
CA CYS A 16 -16.75 -10.65 -14.37
C CYS A 16 -17.12 -11.21 -15.75
N VAL A 17 -16.14 -11.72 -16.50
CA VAL A 17 -16.37 -12.37 -17.81
C VAL A 17 -17.27 -13.58 -17.67
N VAL A 18 -17.04 -14.44 -16.66
CA VAL A 18 -17.89 -15.60 -16.40
C VAL A 18 -19.32 -15.18 -16.07
N VAL A 19 -19.52 -14.20 -15.18
CA VAL A 19 -20.86 -13.70 -14.83
C VAL A 19 -21.60 -13.15 -16.06
N VAL A 20 -20.92 -12.36 -16.90
CA VAL A 20 -21.50 -11.82 -18.14
C VAL A 20 -21.88 -12.93 -19.12
N ILE A 21 -21.00 -13.91 -19.34
CA ILE A 21 -21.26 -15.07 -20.21
C ILE A 21 -22.46 -15.86 -19.68
N LEU A 22 -22.54 -16.08 -18.36
CA LEU A 22 -23.65 -16.80 -17.74
C LEU A 22 -24.97 -16.05 -17.90
N LEU A 23 -25.01 -14.74 -17.65
CA LEU A 23 -26.20 -13.91 -17.83
C LEU A 23 -26.70 -13.91 -19.28
N LEU A 24 -25.78 -13.84 -20.24
CA LEU A 24 -26.09 -13.88 -21.67
C LEU A 24 -26.54 -15.28 -22.14
N ARG A 25 -26.04 -16.36 -21.53
CA ARG A 25 -26.45 -17.75 -21.83
C ARG A 25 -27.78 -18.14 -21.18
N LEU A 26 -28.05 -17.68 -19.96
CA LEU A 26 -29.30 -17.92 -19.20
C LEU A 26 -30.53 -17.39 -19.92
N LYS A 27 -30.42 -16.17 -20.45
CA LYS A 27 -31.54 -15.45 -21.05
C LYS A 27 -31.35 -15.48 -22.57
N ARG A 28 -31.68 -16.62 -23.17
CA ARG A 28 -31.68 -16.87 -24.63
C ARG A 28 -32.16 -15.62 -25.39
N ARG A 29 -31.20 -14.81 -25.84
CA ARG A 29 -31.22 -13.70 -26.81
C ARG A 29 -32.26 -12.55 -26.73
N GLN A 30 -33.30 -12.55 -25.89
CA GLN A 30 -34.43 -11.59 -26.08
C GLN A 30 -34.76 -10.59 -24.97
N SER A 31 -34.15 -10.66 -23.79
CA SER A 31 -34.46 -9.68 -22.73
C SER A 31 -33.43 -8.56 -22.69
N ARG A 32 -33.81 -7.38 -23.18
CA ARG A 32 -33.04 -6.12 -23.09
C ARG A 32 -32.46 -5.89 -21.68
N SER A 33 -33.20 -6.30 -20.65
CA SER A 33 -32.80 -6.20 -19.24
C SER A 33 -31.54 -6.98 -18.90
N ALA A 34 -31.34 -8.20 -19.44
CA ALA A 34 -30.13 -8.97 -19.15
C ALA A 34 -28.90 -8.42 -19.89
N CYS A 35 -29.09 -7.87 -21.09
CA CYS A 35 -28.03 -7.19 -21.81
C CYS A 35 -27.59 -5.92 -21.06
N LEU A 36 -28.55 -5.15 -20.54
CA LEU A 36 -28.30 -4.00 -19.68
C LEU A 36 -27.53 -4.39 -18.41
N ILE A 37 -27.96 -5.41 -17.68
CA ILE A 37 -27.29 -5.86 -16.46
C ILE A 37 -25.87 -6.37 -16.76
N ALA A 38 -25.69 -7.13 -17.84
CA ALA A 38 -24.38 -7.61 -18.26
C ALA A 38 -23.43 -6.46 -18.66
N ALA A 39 -23.96 -5.38 -19.25
CA ALA A 39 -23.17 -4.20 -19.60
C ALA A 39 -22.83 -3.33 -18.39
N LEU A 40 -23.74 -3.21 -17.40
CA LEU A 40 -23.56 -2.38 -16.21
C LEU A 40 -22.75 -3.07 -15.10
N PHE A 41 -22.72 -4.40 -15.06
CA PHE A 41 -22.05 -5.14 -13.99
C PHE A 41 -20.53 -4.89 -13.93
N PRO A 42 -19.75 -5.02 -15.03
CA PRO A 42 -18.31 -4.75 -14.99
C PRO A 42 -17.93 -3.33 -14.51
N PRO A 43 -18.51 -2.24 -15.05
CA PRO A 43 -18.18 -0.89 -14.58
C PRO A 43 -18.64 -0.65 -13.14
N ALA A 44 -19.77 -1.22 -12.70
CA ALA A 44 -20.19 -1.14 -11.30
C ALA A 44 -19.20 -1.84 -10.35
N THR A 45 -18.70 -3.02 -10.72
CA THR A 45 -17.67 -3.70 -9.94
C THR A 45 -16.35 -2.94 -9.93
N MET A 46 -15.92 -2.34 -11.06
CA MET A 46 -14.71 -1.53 -11.08
C MET A 46 -14.85 -0.27 -10.22
N ALA A 47 -15.99 0.42 -10.28
CA ALA A 47 -16.29 1.57 -9.44
C ALA A 47 -16.29 1.21 -7.94
N TYR A 48 -16.85 0.05 -7.58
CA TYR A 48 -16.81 -0.45 -6.21
C TYR A 48 -15.37 -0.71 -5.74
N TRP A 49 -14.57 -1.44 -6.52
CA TRP A 49 -13.16 -1.70 -6.20
C TRP A 49 -12.35 -0.42 -6.08
N LEU A 50 -12.56 0.55 -6.98
CA LEU A 50 -11.93 1.86 -6.90
C LEU A 50 -12.34 2.60 -5.62
N GLY A 51 -13.62 2.56 -5.25
CA GLY A 51 -14.12 3.12 -3.99
C GLY A 51 -13.46 2.48 -2.77
N CYS A 52 -13.36 1.14 -2.73
CA CYS A 52 -12.66 0.42 -1.66
C CYS A 52 -11.18 0.81 -1.57
N LEU A 53 -10.50 0.98 -2.71
CA LEU A 53 -9.10 1.43 -2.76
C LEU A 53 -8.95 2.85 -2.19
N ILE A 54 -9.83 3.78 -2.58
CA ILE A 54 -9.82 5.15 -2.06
C ILE A 54 -10.06 5.16 -0.55
N VAL A 55 -11.06 4.42 -0.07
CA VAL A 55 -11.37 4.32 1.36
C VAL A 55 -10.20 3.69 2.13
N SER A 56 -9.56 2.66 1.58
CA SER A 56 -8.38 2.04 2.18
C SER A 56 -7.20 3.01 2.28
N ALA A 57 -6.96 3.82 1.25
CA ALA A 57 -5.92 4.85 1.27
C ALA A 57 -6.25 5.94 2.31
N MET A 58 -7.51 6.40 2.36
CA MET A 58 -7.96 7.35 3.39
C MET A 58 -7.82 6.81 4.81
N LEU A 59 -8.20 5.55 5.04
CA LEU A 59 -8.03 4.89 6.35
C LEU A 59 -6.55 4.75 6.72
N SER A 60 -5.71 4.37 5.75
CA SER A 60 -4.27 4.22 5.96
C SER A 60 -3.64 5.54 6.39
N ARG A 61 -4.06 6.65 5.76
CA ARG A 61 -3.64 8.00 6.15
C ARG A 61 -4.15 8.41 7.53
N LEU A 62 -5.38 8.04 7.90
CA LEU A 62 -5.96 8.36 9.21
C LEU A 62 -5.31 7.57 10.36
N ILE A 63 -4.99 6.31 10.12
CA ILE A 63 -4.39 5.39 11.11
C ILE A 63 -2.86 5.54 11.12
N GLY A 64 -2.29 6.28 10.16
CA GLY A 64 -0.85 6.42 10.00
C GLY A 64 -0.19 5.09 9.64
N THR A 65 -0.86 4.23 8.87
CA THR A 65 -0.24 3.02 8.32
C THR A 65 0.36 3.31 6.95
N PRO A 66 1.42 2.61 6.54
CA PRO A 66 1.96 2.73 5.19
C PRO A 66 0.86 2.48 4.15
N ASP A 67 0.88 3.27 3.07
CA ASP A 67 -0.16 3.21 2.05
C ASP A 67 0.04 1.94 1.20
N LEU A 68 -0.87 0.98 1.34
CA LEU A 68 -0.77 -0.35 0.71
C LEU A 68 -0.74 -0.29 -0.84
N LEU A 69 -1.15 0.83 -1.42
CA LEU A 69 -1.22 1.02 -2.87
C LEU A 69 0.11 1.45 -3.49
N PHE A 70 0.90 2.24 -2.75
CA PHE A 70 2.14 2.83 -3.27
C PHE A 70 3.38 2.21 -2.64
N GLY A 71 3.21 1.38 -1.60
CA GLY A 71 4.31 0.70 -0.92
C GLY A 71 5.10 1.62 0.00
N ASP A 72 4.59 2.83 0.25
CA ASP A 72 5.33 3.86 0.97
C ASP A 72 5.88 3.34 2.29
N ILE A 73 7.18 3.55 2.49
CA ILE A 73 7.85 3.29 3.76
C ILE A 73 7.28 4.30 4.73
N ASN A 74 6.70 3.82 5.83
CA ASN A 74 6.20 4.67 6.90
C ASN A 74 6.42 3.95 8.23
N GLU A 75 7.67 4.00 8.68
CA GLU A 75 8.15 3.24 9.83
C GLU A 75 8.30 4.16 11.04
N ALA A 76 7.71 3.74 12.17
CA ALA A 76 7.86 4.46 13.42
C ALA A 76 9.25 4.19 14.01
N LEU A 77 9.98 5.26 14.33
CA LEU A 77 11.26 5.17 15.03
C LEU A 77 11.02 5.11 16.55
N PRO A 78 11.88 4.38 17.31
CA PRO A 78 11.77 4.24 18.77
C PRO A 78 11.71 5.55 19.58
N ASN A 79 12.12 6.65 18.98
CA ASN A 79 12.23 7.98 19.59
C ASN A 79 11.04 8.91 19.27
N GLY A 80 9.96 8.38 18.71
CA GLY A 80 8.74 9.14 18.40
C GLY A 80 8.78 9.92 17.08
N TYR A 81 9.82 9.71 16.27
CA TYR A 81 9.90 10.16 14.90
C TYR A 81 9.45 9.06 13.94
N ARG A 82 9.32 9.39 12.66
CA ARG A 82 8.95 8.44 11.61
C ARG A 82 9.88 8.57 10.43
N LEU A 83 10.27 7.43 9.88
CA LEU A 83 10.95 7.33 8.60
C LEU A 83 9.88 7.12 7.52
N THR A 84 9.72 8.13 6.67
CA THR A 84 8.80 8.10 5.54
C THR A 84 9.59 8.12 4.25
N ALA A 85 9.34 7.19 3.33
CA ALA A 85 9.89 7.24 1.98
C ALA A 85 8.85 6.71 1.00
N LEU A 86 8.97 7.08 -0.27
CA LEU A 86 8.14 6.49 -1.32
C LEU A 86 8.79 5.18 -1.75
N ASP A 87 8.04 4.09 -1.90
CA ASP A 87 8.60 2.75 -2.27
C ASP A 87 9.45 2.81 -3.55
N LYS A 88 9.03 3.66 -4.49
CA LYS A 88 9.72 3.86 -5.78
C LYS A 88 10.88 4.85 -5.73
N MET A 89 11.07 5.49 -4.59
CA MET A 89 12.13 6.46 -4.31
C MET A 89 12.54 6.36 -2.84
N PRO A 90 13.10 5.23 -2.37
CA PRO A 90 13.55 5.08 -0.99
C PRO A 90 14.62 6.13 -0.62
N GLU A 91 15.32 6.67 -1.62
CA GLU A 91 16.30 7.75 -1.50
C GLU A 91 15.64 9.09 -1.13
N ALA A 92 14.35 9.25 -1.43
CA ALA A 92 13.52 10.36 -0.95
C ALA A 92 13.08 10.20 0.51
N GLY A 93 13.76 9.35 1.28
CA GLY A 93 13.50 9.11 2.69
C GLY A 93 13.54 10.40 3.51
N ARG A 94 12.66 10.50 4.49
CA ARG A 94 12.54 11.64 5.38
C ARG A 94 12.29 11.15 6.79
N ILE A 95 12.99 11.74 7.76
CA ILE A 95 12.70 11.62 9.17
C ILE A 95 11.89 12.84 9.60
N ALA A 96 10.68 12.64 10.10
CA ALA A 96 9.84 13.73 10.59
C ALA A 96 9.00 13.28 11.80
N LYS A 97 8.51 14.26 12.57
CA LYS A 97 7.52 14.02 13.61
C LYS A 97 6.13 14.16 13.01
N ASP A 98 5.16 13.36 13.47
CA ASP A 98 3.79 13.44 12.97
C ASP A 98 3.24 14.88 13.13
N GLY A 99 2.82 15.47 12.01
CA GLY A 99 2.26 16.82 11.95
C GLY A 99 3.28 17.96 11.93
N ASP A 100 4.58 17.69 11.97
CA ASP A 100 5.61 18.74 12.00
C ASP A 100 6.74 18.51 10.99
N SER A 101 6.78 19.36 9.99
CA SER A 101 7.78 19.34 8.91
C SER A 101 9.05 20.10 9.27
N ILE A 102 9.06 20.88 10.35
CA ILE A 102 10.12 21.85 10.66
C ILE A 102 11.34 21.18 11.28
N HIS A 103 11.13 20.12 12.07
CA HIS A 103 12.20 19.43 12.81
C HIS A 103 12.65 18.12 12.15
N GLY A 104 12.63 18.02 10.82
CA GLY A 104 12.90 16.78 10.10
C GLY A 104 14.20 16.78 9.29
N VAL A 105 14.70 15.58 8.97
CA VAL A 105 15.82 15.35 8.05
C VAL A 105 15.27 14.78 6.74
N ALA A 106 15.68 15.32 5.60
CA ALA A 106 15.26 14.84 4.28
C ALA A 106 16.41 14.09 3.58
N TRP A 107 16.07 13.36 2.52
CA TRP A 107 17.00 12.62 1.66
C TRP A 107 17.79 11.55 2.41
N VAL A 108 17.09 10.71 3.17
CA VAL A 108 17.68 9.73 4.06
C VAL A 108 17.78 8.37 3.36
N GLY A 109 19.00 7.96 2.99
CA GLY A 109 19.25 6.68 2.31
C GLY A 109 19.46 5.50 3.24
N SER A 110 20.01 5.74 4.42
CA SER A 110 20.20 4.72 5.44
C SER A 110 20.19 5.32 6.83
N VAL A 111 19.74 4.54 7.81
CA VAL A 111 19.55 4.96 9.19
C VAL A 111 20.00 3.93 10.21
N GLN A 112 20.38 4.43 11.38
CA GLN A 112 20.54 3.68 12.60
C GLN A 112 19.97 4.51 13.74
N VAL A 113 19.10 3.91 14.57
CA VAL A 113 18.50 4.62 15.71
C VAL A 113 19.15 4.15 17.01
N GLU A 114 19.69 5.10 17.76
CA GLU A 114 20.28 4.85 19.08
C GLU A 114 19.70 5.80 20.12
N GLY A 115 18.67 5.32 20.84
CA GLY A 115 17.99 6.12 21.86
C GLY A 115 17.44 7.41 21.24
N PRO A 116 17.87 8.61 21.70
CA PRO A 116 17.42 9.89 21.17
C PRO A 116 18.14 10.32 19.88
N TYR A 117 19.07 9.52 19.36
CA TYR A 117 19.84 9.88 18.17
C TYR A 117 19.40 9.05 16.97
N VAL A 118 19.27 9.71 15.82
CA VAL A 118 19.20 9.05 14.52
C VAL A 118 20.48 9.38 13.77
N LEU A 119 21.26 8.35 13.50
CA LEU A 119 22.41 8.43 12.62
C LEU A 119 21.95 8.04 11.22
N GLY A 120 22.50 8.67 10.20
CA GLY A 120 22.17 8.28 8.83
C GLY A 120 23.10 8.84 7.78
N HIS A 121 22.87 8.36 6.56
CA HIS A 121 23.53 8.80 5.35
C HIS A 121 22.51 9.51 4.45
N TYR A 122 22.92 10.62 3.86
CA TYR A 122 22.12 11.34 2.90
C TYR A 122 22.22 10.71 1.51
N ASP A 123 21.09 10.47 0.85
CA ASP A 123 21.02 9.97 -0.50
C ASP A 123 20.58 11.06 -1.49
N TYR A 124 21.52 11.46 -2.34
CA TYR A 124 21.32 12.51 -3.34
C TYR A 124 21.28 11.95 -4.77
N THR A 125 21.06 10.64 -4.92
CA THR A 125 21.08 9.97 -6.24
C THR A 125 20.11 10.61 -7.23
N TYR A 126 18.92 11.01 -6.75
CA TYR A 126 17.87 11.61 -7.58
C TYR A 126 17.72 13.12 -7.44
N PHE A 127 18.20 13.70 -6.34
CA PHE A 127 18.12 15.13 -6.06
C PHE A 127 19.54 15.70 -5.98
N PRO A 128 20.02 16.35 -7.06
CA PRO A 128 21.40 16.78 -7.12
C PRO A 128 21.70 17.77 -5.99
N ARG A 129 22.83 17.55 -5.31
CA ARG A 129 23.31 18.42 -4.23
C ARG A 129 23.46 19.85 -4.72
N LYS A 130 23.12 20.79 -3.84
CA LYS A 130 23.61 22.16 -3.99
C LYS A 130 25.10 22.18 -3.65
N ILE A 131 25.83 23.12 -4.24
CA ILE A 131 27.28 23.29 -4.01
C ILE A 131 27.59 23.47 -2.51
N GLU A 132 26.67 24.07 -1.76
CA GLU A 132 26.76 24.29 -0.31
C GLU A 132 26.58 23.02 0.55
N GLU A 133 26.15 21.90 -0.06
CA GLU A 133 25.90 20.61 0.61
C GLU A 133 26.96 19.56 0.28
N ALA A 134 28.02 19.93 -0.45
CA ALA A 134 29.04 18.99 -0.94
C ALA A 134 29.71 18.17 0.17
N GLU A 135 29.83 18.73 1.38
CA GLU A 135 30.46 18.10 2.54
C GLU A 135 29.47 17.40 3.47
N ARG A 136 28.18 17.32 3.12
CA ARG A 136 27.14 16.70 3.96
C ARG A 136 26.80 15.32 3.41
N ASN A 137 27.51 14.30 3.88
CA ASN A 137 27.27 12.91 3.48
C ASN A 137 26.53 12.13 4.57
N TYR A 138 26.79 12.46 5.83
CA TYR A 138 26.23 11.77 6.99
C TYR A 138 25.64 12.78 7.95
N PHE A 139 24.73 12.32 8.80
CA PHE A 139 24.12 13.16 9.83
C PHE A 139 23.98 12.43 11.16
N LEU A 140 24.01 13.21 12.22
CA LEU A 140 23.49 12.86 13.54
C LEU A 140 22.35 13.81 13.87
N PHE A 141 21.17 13.25 14.09
CA PHE A 141 19.97 13.97 14.43
C PHE A 141 19.57 13.70 15.88
N ASP A 142 19.63 14.72 16.74
CA ASP A 142 19.15 14.63 18.13
C ASP A 142 17.66 14.94 18.19
N THR A 143 16.86 13.91 18.45
CA THR A 143 15.39 13.98 18.46
C THR A 143 14.81 14.74 19.65
N ARG A 144 15.62 15.08 20.66
CA ARG A 144 15.15 15.87 21.81
C ARG A 144 15.12 17.36 21.49
N GLY A 145 16.13 17.82 20.75
CA GLY A 145 16.29 19.23 20.35
C GLY A 145 15.91 19.51 18.91
N GLY A 146 15.73 18.48 18.08
CA GLY A 146 15.54 18.63 16.64
C GLY A 146 16.77 19.17 15.92
N GLN A 147 17.96 18.96 16.51
CA GLN A 147 19.22 19.47 15.96
C GLN A 147 19.88 18.41 15.08
N THR A 148 20.26 18.81 13.87
CA THR A 148 21.04 17.99 12.94
C THR A 148 22.49 18.48 12.92
N THR A 149 23.42 17.54 13.09
CA THR A 149 24.86 17.77 12.89
C THR A 149 25.30 16.96 11.68
N ASP A 150 25.87 17.63 10.67
CA ASP A 150 26.29 17.00 9.43
C ASP A 150 27.79 16.64 9.46
N PHE A 151 28.14 15.56 8.77
CA PHE A 151 29.50 15.05 8.67
C PHE A 151 29.85 14.69 7.22
N ALA A 152 31.14 14.81 6.89
CA ALA A 152 31.64 14.54 5.56
C ALA A 152 31.89 13.05 5.31
N ASN A 153 32.12 12.25 6.35
CA ASN A 153 32.37 10.82 6.23
C ASN A 153 31.91 10.05 7.47
N GLU A 154 31.84 8.74 7.33
CA GLU A 154 31.39 7.83 8.37
C GLU A 154 32.32 7.84 9.60
N ASP A 155 33.63 8.00 9.39
CA ASP A 155 34.62 8.06 10.48
C ASP A 155 34.39 9.24 11.42
N GLN A 156 34.02 10.41 10.88
CA GLN A 156 33.67 11.59 11.67
C GLN A 156 32.40 11.35 12.48
N LEU A 157 31.38 10.74 11.87
CA LEU A 157 30.13 10.36 12.54
C LEU A 157 30.42 9.36 13.68
N ALA A 158 31.17 8.30 13.40
CA ALA A 158 31.57 7.28 14.36
C ALA A 158 32.39 7.87 15.52
N SER A 159 33.29 8.81 15.21
CA SER A 159 34.08 9.53 16.22
C SER A 159 33.20 10.41 17.13
N ALA A 160 32.17 11.04 16.57
CA ALA A 160 31.23 11.86 17.33
C ALA A 160 30.40 11.02 18.33
N VAL A 161 29.96 9.82 17.93
CA VAL A 161 29.20 8.90 18.80
C VAL A 161 30.07 7.94 19.62
N LYS A 162 31.39 7.93 19.39
CA LYS A 162 32.39 7.08 20.05
C LYS A 162 32.06 5.57 19.95
N ARG A 163 31.46 5.15 18.83
CA ARG A 163 31.00 3.77 18.58
C ARG A 163 31.02 3.46 17.08
N ALA A 164 30.98 2.16 16.77
CA ALA A 164 30.82 1.70 15.40
C ALA A 164 29.43 2.06 14.85
N VAL A 165 29.41 2.57 13.63
CA VAL A 165 28.18 2.92 12.90
C VAL A 165 27.82 1.74 12.01
N ASN A 166 26.57 1.29 12.07
CA ASN A 166 26.00 0.22 11.27
C ASN A 166 24.68 0.73 10.68
N LEU A 167 24.77 1.50 9.59
CA LEU A 167 23.60 2.05 8.94
C LEU A 167 22.82 0.95 8.20
N THR A 168 21.51 0.93 8.42
CA THR A 168 20.59 0.05 7.69
C THR A 168 19.97 0.84 6.53
N PRO A 169 19.99 0.35 5.28
CA PRO A 169 19.32 1.01 4.17
C PRO A 169 17.84 1.30 4.50
N THR A 170 17.34 2.47 4.08
CA THR A 170 15.97 2.92 4.36
C THR A 170 14.92 1.90 3.92
N GLU A 171 15.10 1.28 2.76
CA GLU A 171 14.24 0.21 2.23
C GLU A 171 14.22 -1.08 3.06
N SER A 172 15.29 -1.31 3.84
CA SER A 172 15.46 -2.49 4.70
C SER A 172 15.17 -2.18 6.17
N PHE A 173 14.87 -0.93 6.52
CA PHE A 173 14.60 -0.54 7.89
C PHE A 173 13.16 -0.90 8.26
N HIS A 174 13.00 -1.70 9.31
CA HIS A 174 11.69 -2.05 9.86
C HIS A 174 11.67 -1.78 11.36
N GLY A 175 10.75 -0.91 11.80
CA GLY A 175 10.62 -0.57 13.21
C GLY A 175 10.10 -1.75 14.05
N PRO A 176 10.44 -1.82 15.35
CA PRO A 176 9.86 -2.82 16.24
C PRO A 176 8.35 -2.55 16.39
N ARG A 177 7.55 -3.44 15.79
CA ARG A 177 6.07 -3.45 15.64
C ARG A 177 5.50 -2.67 14.45
N SER A 178 5.61 -3.27 13.25
CA SER A 178 4.73 -2.95 12.11
C SER A 178 3.29 -3.51 12.26
N SER A 179 2.72 -3.50 13.48
CA SER A 179 1.33 -3.93 13.71
C SER A 179 0.31 -3.17 12.85
N GLY A 180 0.65 -1.94 12.44
CA GLY A 180 -0.13 -1.14 11.49
C GLY A 180 -0.27 -1.78 10.10
N GLN A 181 0.80 -2.40 9.56
CA GLN A 181 0.72 -3.11 8.28
C GLN A 181 -0.25 -4.29 8.34
N ARG A 182 -0.25 -5.03 9.46
CA ARG A 182 -1.17 -6.17 9.65
C ARG A 182 -2.62 -5.71 9.73
N ILE A 183 -2.89 -4.59 10.43
CA ILE A 183 -4.24 -4.03 10.56
C ILE A 183 -4.76 -3.54 9.20
N SER A 184 -3.93 -2.83 8.43
CA SER A 184 -4.31 -2.35 7.10
C SER A 184 -4.56 -3.52 6.13
N MET A 185 -3.71 -4.55 6.15
CA MET A 185 -3.91 -5.76 5.34
C MET A 185 -5.20 -6.52 5.71
N VAL A 186 -5.51 -6.64 7.00
CA VAL A 186 -6.77 -7.26 7.46
C VAL A 186 -7.99 -6.43 7.06
N ALA A 187 -7.92 -5.09 7.18
CA ALA A 187 -9.00 -4.21 6.76
C ALA A 187 -9.26 -4.33 5.24
N PHE A 188 -8.20 -4.39 4.44
CA PHE A 188 -8.29 -4.61 2.99
C PHE A 188 -8.89 -5.98 2.64
N LEU A 189 -8.49 -7.04 3.34
CA LEU A 189 -9.04 -8.39 3.16
C LEU A 189 -10.53 -8.46 3.52
N ILE A 190 -10.97 -7.79 4.60
CA ILE A 190 -12.37 -7.74 5.00
C ILE A 190 -13.19 -6.96 3.96
N ALA A 191 -12.68 -5.82 3.47
CA ALA A 191 -13.34 -5.04 2.42
C ALA A 191 -13.45 -5.83 1.10
N GLY A 192 -12.43 -6.60 0.75
CA GLY A 192 -12.44 -7.47 -0.44
C GLY A 192 -13.27 -8.76 -0.30
N ALA A 193 -13.52 -9.23 0.92
CA ALA A 193 -14.27 -10.47 1.17
C ALA A 193 -15.75 -10.35 0.81
N ALA A 194 -16.37 -9.19 1.07
CA ALA A 194 -17.79 -8.95 0.78
C ALA A 194 -18.17 -9.14 -0.70
N PRO A 195 -17.49 -8.51 -1.69
CA PRO A 195 -17.83 -8.70 -3.10
C PRO A 195 -17.53 -10.12 -3.59
N LEU A 196 -16.48 -10.77 -3.06
CA LEU A 196 -16.19 -12.17 -3.36
C LEU A 196 -17.29 -13.10 -2.85
N ALA A 197 -17.79 -12.87 -1.63
CA ALA A 197 -18.89 -13.65 -1.05
C ALA A 197 -20.19 -13.49 -1.85
N VAL A 198 -20.54 -12.26 -2.26
CA VAL A 198 -21.69 -12.01 -3.13
C VAL A 198 -21.53 -12.69 -4.48
N GLY A 199 -20.34 -12.60 -5.08
CA GLY A 199 -20.01 -13.29 -6.32
C GLY A 199 -20.17 -14.81 -6.21
N PHE A 200 -19.61 -15.41 -5.15
CA PHE A 200 -19.70 -16.85 -4.91
C PHE A 200 -21.15 -17.29 -4.67
N TRP A 201 -21.95 -16.50 -3.95
CA TRP A 201 -23.36 -16.77 -3.71
C TRP A 201 -24.18 -16.77 -5.01
N LEU A 202 -23.95 -15.79 -5.89
CA LEU A 202 -24.58 -15.72 -7.21
C LEU A 202 -24.20 -16.93 -8.08
N LEU A 203 -22.92 -17.33 -8.05
CA LEU A 203 -22.42 -18.48 -8.81
C LEU A 203 -22.98 -19.81 -8.28
N PHE A 204 -23.11 -19.95 -6.96
CA PHE A 204 -23.77 -21.10 -6.32
C PHE A 204 -25.26 -21.18 -6.69
N ARG A 205 -26.00 -20.07 -6.59
CA ARG A 205 -27.40 -19.98 -7.03
C ARG A 205 -27.56 -20.38 -8.49
N PHE A 206 -26.62 -19.98 -9.34
CA PHE A 206 -26.60 -20.37 -10.75
C PHE A 206 -26.41 -21.88 -10.94
N MET A 207 -25.42 -22.49 -10.28
CA MET A 207 -25.20 -23.94 -10.38
C MET A 207 -26.39 -24.75 -9.87
N ALA A 208 -27.05 -24.30 -8.79
CA ALA A 208 -28.26 -24.93 -8.29
C ALA A 208 -29.43 -24.85 -9.28
N TRP A 209 -29.58 -23.71 -9.96
CA TRP A 209 -30.58 -23.54 -11.01
C TRP A 209 -30.33 -24.46 -12.22
N MET A 210 -29.08 -24.60 -12.67
CA MET A 210 -28.73 -25.51 -13.77
C MET A 210 -29.06 -26.98 -13.49
N LYS A 211 -29.01 -27.40 -12.22
CA LYS A 211 -29.36 -28.76 -11.81
C LYS A 211 -30.87 -28.98 -11.63
N SER A 212 -31.67 -27.91 -11.67
CA SER A 212 -33.12 -28.03 -11.51
C SER A 212 -33.74 -28.53 -12.82
N PRO A 213 -34.49 -29.65 -12.81
CA PRO A 213 -35.11 -30.17 -14.02
C PRO A 213 -36.09 -29.13 -14.58
N GLN A 214 -35.88 -28.74 -15.84
CA GLN A 214 -36.82 -27.85 -16.53
C GLN A 214 -38.13 -28.61 -16.70
N LYS A 215 -39.19 -28.16 -16.03
CA LYS A 215 -40.55 -28.65 -16.30
C LYS A 215 -40.83 -28.38 -17.78
N PRO A 216 -41.19 -29.39 -18.58
CA PRO A 216 -41.58 -29.17 -19.96
C PRO A 216 -42.77 -28.21 -19.96
N LEU A 217 -42.67 -27.16 -20.78
CA LEU A 217 -43.79 -26.25 -21.03
C LEU A 217 -44.94 -27.11 -21.54
N ALA A 218 -46.01 -27.20 -20.77
CA ALA A 218 -47.26 -27.77 -21.23
C ALA A 218 -47.68 -26.96 -22.46
N VAL A 219 -47.68 -27.64 -23.61
CA VAL A 219 -48.27 -27.12 -24.83
C VAL A 219 -49.77 -27.30 -24.63
N ASP A 220 -50.43 -26.24 -24.20
CA ASP A 220 -51.90 -26.20 -24.19
C ASP A 220 -52.35 -26.28 -25.66
N GLY A 221 -53.09 -27.35 -25.97
CA GLY A 221 -53.66 -27.64 -27.28
C GLY A 221 -55.01 -26.95 -27.50
#